data_AF-A0A2E7RII1-F1
#
_entry.id   AF-A0A2E7RII1-F1
#
_cell.length_a   1.000
_cell.length_b   1.000
_cell.length_c   1.000
_cell.angle_alpha   90.00
_cell.angle_beta   90.00
_cell.angle_gamma   90.00
#
_symmetry.space_group_name_H-M   'P 1'
#
loop_
_entity.id
_entity.type
_entity.pdbx_description
1 polymer ?
#
loop_
_entity_poly.entity_id
_entity_poly.type
_entity_poly.pdbx_seq_one_letter_code
_entity_poly.pdbx_strand_id
1 'polypeptide(L)'
;MNKLLFSLCMIVAGAAIIPACAAPKVAGRTDFGVPWRLEWLDQKARAQLEVGEIWSTHQGDLKTGLAEVRNRQPIPIRIRAGFSWLGEHGTPIHTPGSVPQLLELEPGVSTVISNVAPSSRAHSFQIRIGLAK
;
A
#
# COMPACT_ATOMS: atom_id res chain seq x y z
N MET A 1 -2.73 49.56 -39.96
CA MET A 1 -1.30 49.64 -39.62
C MET A 1 -1.02 48.66 -38.49
N ASN A 2 -0.13 47.67 -38.74
CA ASN A 2 0.91 47.10 -37.87
C ASN A 2 0.60 46.89 -36.36
N LYS A 3 0.93 45.77 -35.70
CA LYS A 3 1.84 44.65 -36.01
C LYS A 3 1.50 43.50 -35.04
N LEU A 4 1.46 42.27 -35.56
CA LEU A 4 1.61 41.03 -34.80
C LEU A 4 2.98 41.03 -34.10
N LEU A 5 3.01 40.66 -32.82
CA LEU A 5 4.23 40.28 -32.11
C LEU A 5 4.09 38.81 -31.69
N PHE A 6 4.67 37.94 -32.52
CA PHE A 6 5.02 36.58 -32.17
C PHE A 6 6.12 36.64 -31.10
N SER A 7 5.84 36.12 -29.90
CA SER A 7 6.91 35.73 -28.98
C SER A 7 6.97 34.21 -28.95
N LEU A 8 7.98 33.71 -29.66
CA LEU A 8 8.36 32.32 -29.80
C LEU A 8 9.04 31.90 -28.49
N CYS A 9 8.33 31.25 -27.57
CA CYS A 9 8.99 30.57 -26.45
C CYS A 9 9.43 29.19 -26.93
N MET A 10 10.71 29.11 -27.27
CA MET A 10 11.49 27.95 -27.66
C MET A 10 11.34 26.84 -26.60
N ILE A 11 10.54 25.81 -26.88
CA ILE A 11 10.52 24.58 -26.09
C ILE A 11 11.79 23.81 -26.44
N VAL A 12 12.82 24.00 -25.63
CA VAL A 12 14.01 23.15 -25.63
C VAL A 12 13.58 21.75 -25.20
N ALA A 13 13.80 20.78 -26.09
CA ALA A 13 13.68 19.37 -25.82
C ALA A 13 14.68 18.97 -24.70
N GLY A 14 14.22 19.07 -23.45
CA GLY A 14 14.88 18.51 -22.29
C GLY A 14 14.23 17.16 -21.98
N ALA A 15 15.03 16.10 -22.02
CA ALA A 15 14.63 14.73 -21.74
C ALA A 15 13.56 14.64 -20.65
N ALA A 16 12.43 14.03 -20.98
CA ALA A 16 11.45 13.60 -20.01
C ALA A 16 12.13 12.55 -19.10
N ILE A 17 12.72 13.02 -18.01
CA ILE A 17 12.94 12.20 -16.82
C ILE A 17 11.52 11.88 -16.37
N ILE A 18 10.97 10.77 -16.86
CA ILE A 18 9.77 10.18 -16.27
C ILE A 18 10.23 9.86 -14.84
N PRO A 19 9.78 10.56 -13.80
CA PRO A 19 10.04 10.07 -12.46
C PRO A 19 9.36 8.71 -12.45
N ALA A 20 10.14 7.64 -12.28
CA ALA A 20 9.61 6.32 -12.01
C ALA A 20 8.55 6.52 -10.94
N CYS A 21 7.28 6.33 -11.33
CA CYS A 21 6.14 6.79 -10.58
C CYS A 21 6.12 5.98 -9.28
N ALA A 22 6.77 6.51 -8.24
CA ALA A 22 6.86 5.86 -6.94
C ALA A 22 5.42 5.64 -6.50
N ALA A 23 5.05 4.39 -6.29
CA ALA A 23 3.68 4.09 -5.96
C ALA A 23 3.27 4.88 -4.70
N PRO A 24 2.10 5.53 -4.71
CA PRO A 24 1.68 6.42 -3.63
C PRO A 24 1.60 5.63 -2.32
N LYS A 25 2.35 6.10 -1.31
CA LYS A 25 2.39 5.53 0.04
C LYS A 25 1.40 6.29 0.92
N VAL A 26 0.50 5.56 1.57
CA VAL A 26 -0.41 6.10 2.59
C VAL A 26 0.09 5.63 3.96
N ALA A 27 -0.02 6.45 5.00
CA ALA A 27 0.45 6.08 6.34
C ALA A 27 -0.47 6.66 7.41
N GLY A 28 -0.44 6.04 8.59
CA GLY A 28 -1.21 6.46 9.75
C GLY A 28 -0.76 5.76 11.01
N ARG A 29 -1.62 5.78 12.04
CA ARG A 29 -1.46 5.01 13.27
C ARG A 29 -2.75 4.26 13.55
N THR A 30 -2.64 3.08 14.14
CA THR A 30 -3.79 2.31 14.60
C THR A 30 -4.37 2.90 15.90
N ASP A 31 -5.51 2.36 16.31
CA ASP A 31 -6.15 2.55 17.61
C ASP A 31 -5.22 2.32 18.82
N PHE A 32 -4.31 1.33 18.74
CA PHE A 32 -3.27 1.10 19.77
C PHE A 32 -1.98 1.91 19.53
N GLY A 33 -2.01 2.90 18.66
CA GLY A 33 -0.87 3.80 18.40
C GLY A 33 0.26 3.18 17.57
N VAL A 34 0.07 1.99 17.00
CA VAL A 34 1.04 1.31 16.14
C VAL A 34 1.10 2.03 14.79
N PRO A 35 2.26 2.57 14.37
CA PRO A 35 2.36 3.18 13.05
C PRO A 35 2.19 2.15 11.94
N TRP A 36 1.52 2.54 10.86
CA TRP A 36 1.33 1.70 9.68
C TRP A 36 1.62 2.44 8.38
N ARG A 37 1.96 1.68 7.35
CA ARG A 37 2.11 2.17 5.97
C ARG A 37 1.45 1.22 4.98
N LEU A 38 0.69 1.77 4.05
CA LEU A 38 0.16 1.09 2.88
C LEU A 38 0.94 1.49 1.63
N GLU A 39 1.37 0.50 0.86
CA GLU A 39 2.01 0.65 -0.43
C GLU A 39 1.23 -0.13 -1.49
N TRP A 40 0.74 0.59 -2.49
CA TRP A 40 0.16 -0.02 -3.68
C TRP A 40 1.29 -0.52 -4.59
N LEU A 41 1.22 -1.75 -5.08
CA LEU A 41 2.25 -2.29 -5.98
C LEU A 41 2.01 -1.89 -7.43
N ASP A 42 0.77 -1.55 -7.78
CA ASP A 42 0.39 -1.08 -9.10
C ASP A 42 -0.79 -0.11 -9.03
N GLN A 43 -0.88 0.79 -10.01
CA GLN A 43 -1.93 1.81 -10.05
C GLN A 43 -3.33 1.21 -10.29
N LYS A 44 -3.41 0.05 -10.95
CA LYS A 44 -4.68 -0.62 -11.25
C LYS A 44 -5.30 -1.18 -9.97
N ALA A 45 -4.51 -1.79 -9.09
CA ALA A 45 -4.92 -2.20 -7.75
C ALA A 45 -5.53 -1.01 -6.98
N ARG A 46 -4.86 0.14 -6.95
CA ARG A 46 -5.36 1.35 -6.29
C ARG A 46 -6.71 1.83 -6.86
N ALA A 47 -6.93 1.69 -8.16
CA ALA A 47 -8.18 2.09 -8.81
C ALA A 47 -9.33 1.09 -8.56
N GLN A 48 -8.99 -0.20 -8.36
CA GLN A 48 -9.96 -1.30 -8.29
C GLN A 48 -10.27 -1.74 -6.86
N LEU A 49 -9.44 -1.36 -5.89
CA LEU A 49 -9.54 -1.75 -4.50
C LEU A 49 -9.79 -0.56 -3.61
N GLU A 50 -10.44 -0.83 -2.49
CA GLU A 50 -10.54 0.05 -1.35
C GLU A 50 -9.80 -0.57 -0.17
N VAL A 51 -8.98 0.22 0.51
CA VAL A 51 -8.50 -0.16 1.83
C VAL A 51 -9.31 0.67 2.83
N GLY A 52 -10.09 -0.02 3.65
CA GLY A 52 -10.96 0.57 4.66
C GLY A 52 -10.16 0.82 5.93
N GLU A 53 -10.66 0.28 7.04
CA GLU A 53 -9.99 0.45 8.33
C GLU A 53 -8.65 -0.30 8.40
N ILE A 54 -7.66 0.30 9.05
CA ILE A 54 -6.39 -0.33 9.41
C ILE A 54 -6.23 -0.17 10.92
N TRP A 55 -6.21 -1.29 11.63
CA TRP A 55 -6.18 -1.34 13.08
C TRP A 55 -5.19 -2.38 13.58
N SER A 56 -5.07 -2.48 14.90
CA SER A 56 -4.24 -3.50 15.52
C SER A 56 -4.95 -4.15 16.70
N THR A 57 -4.50 -5.33 17.08
CA THR A 57 -4.88 -5.97 18.34
C THR A 57 -3.67 -6.65 18.96
N HIS A 58 -3.86 -7.37 20.06
CA HIS A 58 -2.84 -8.21 20.67
C HIS A 58 -3.26 -9.68 20.62
N GLN A 59 -2.32 -10.56 20.30
CA GLN A 59 -2.42 -12.00 20.45
C GLN A 59 -1.33 -12.46 21.42
N GLY A 60 -1.70 -12.62 22.70
CA GLY A 60 -0.72 -12.70 23.77
C GLY A 60 0.10 -11.40 23.86
N ASP A 61 1.42 -11.53 23.95
CA ASP A 61 2.33 -10.38 24.03
C ASP A 61 2.68 -9.78 22.65
N LEU A 62 2.14 -10.33 21.57
CA LEU A 62 2.46 -9.94 20.21
C LEU A 62 1.35 -9.06 19.63
N LYS A 63 1.76 -8.00 18.93
CA LYS A 63 0.84 -7.12 18.19
C LYS A 63 0.39 -7.83 16.92
N THR A 64 -0.86 -7.65 16.52
CA THR A 64 -1.40 -8.12 15.25
C THR A 64 -1.88 -6.90 14.46
N GLY A 65 -1.41 -6.75 13.23
CA GLY A 65 -1.86 -5.71 12.31
C GLY A 65 -2.95 -6.25 11.41
N LEU A 66 -3.99 -5.46 11.18
CA LEU A 66 -5.15 -5.82 10.36
C LEU A 66 -5.48 -4.70 9.38
N ALA A 67 -5.99 -5.07 8.21
CA ALA A 67 -6.51 -4.14 7.24
C ALA A 67 -7.72 -4.73 6.53
N GLU A 68 -8.76 -3.92 6.37
CA GLU A 68 -9.91 -4.23 5.55
C GLU A 68 -9.60 -3.88 4.09
N VAL A 69 -9.82 -4.83 3.18
CA VAL A 69 -9.65 -4.64 1.74
C VAL A 69 -10.92 -5.05 1.03
N ARG A 70 -11.46 -4.16 0.19
CA ARG A 70 -12.71 -4.37 -0.52
C ARG A 70 -12.51 -4.25 -2.03
N ASN A 71 -13.11 -5.17 -2.77
CA ASN A 71 -13.14 -5.12 -4.24
C ASN A 71 -14.25 -4.16 -4.71
N ARG A 72 -13.86 -3.12 -5.46
CA ARG A 72 -14.80 -2.14 -6.07
C ARG A 72 -15.29 -2.55 -7.46
N GLN A 73 -14.77 -3.63 -8.01
CA GLN A 73 -15.16 -4.14 -9.32
C GLN A 73 -16.41 -5.01 -9.21
N PRO A 74 -17.23 -5.07 -10.27
CA PRO A 74 -18.41 -5.95 -10.31
C PRO A 74 -18.06 -7.43 -10.57
N ILE A 75 -16.77 -7.77 -10.65
CA ILE A 75 -16.25 -9.12 -10.89
C ILE A 75 -15.20 -9.49 -9.84
N PRO A 76 -15.02 -10.78 -9.49
CA PRO A 76 -13.96 -11.22 -8.60
C PRO A 76 -12.59 -10.81 -9.12
N ILE A 77 -11.70 -10.41 -8.22
CA ILE A 77 -10.31 -10.08 -8.54
C ILE A 77 -9.35 -10.82 -7.63
N ARG A 78 -8.21 -11.21 -8.18
CA ARG A 78 -7.12 -11.81 -7.42
C ARG A 78 -6.09 -10.75 -7.08
N ILE A 79 -5.66 -10.72 -5.82
CA ILE A 79 -4.67 -9.78 -5.32
C ILE A 79 -3.51 -10.52 -4.66
N ARG A 80 -2.34 -9.88 -4.64
CA ARG A 80 -1.23 -10.25 -3.77
C ARG A 80 -1.14 -9.22 -2.65
N ALA A 81 -1.30 -9.67 -1.41
CA ALA A 81 -1.23 -8.84 -0.21
C ALA A 81 -0.08 -9.32 0.70
N GLY A 82 0.84 -8.43 1.06
CA GLY A 82 1.95 -8.73 1.96
C GLY A 82 1.93 -7.86 3.21
N PHE A 83 2.26 -8.47 4.35
CA PHE A 83 2.55 -7.76 5.60
C PHE A 83 4.02 -7.93 5.97
N SER A 84 4.62 -6.84 6.41
CA SER A 84 5.98 -6.83 6.95
C SER A 84 6.03 -6.00 8.21
N TRP A 85 6.71 -6.51 9.24
CA TRP A 85 6.94 -5.79 10.49
C TRP A 85 8.30 -5.11 10.49
N LEU A 86 8.32 -3.92 11.07
CA LEU A 86 9.51 -3.10 11.26
C LEU A 86 9.69 -2.88 12.77
N GLY A 87 10.93 -3.02 13.23
CA GLY A 87 11.34 -2.69 14.57
C GLY A 87 11.55 -1.19 14.74
N GLU A 88 12.22 -0.85 15.83
CA GLU A 88 12.63 0.53 16.08
C GLU A 88 13.51 1.06 14.92
N HIS A 89 13.37 2.35 14.63
CA HIS A 89 14.03 3.03 13.52
C HIS A 89 13.75 2.45 12.12
N GLY A 90 12.68 1.66 11.96
CA GLY A 90 12.29 1.12 10.66
C GLY A 90 13.13 -0.08 10.20
N THR A 91 13.84 -0.73 11.12
CA THR A 91 14.63 -1.93 10.82
C THR A 91 13.70 -3.12 10.49
N PRO A 92 13.84 -3.80 9.34
CA PRO A 92 12.99 -4.96 9.04
C PRO A 92 13.17 -6.06 10.08
N ILE A 93 12.06 -6.51 10.67
CA ILE A 93 12.08 -7.73 11.49
C ILE A 93 11.81 -8.88 10.55
N HIS A 94 12.85 -9.65 10.28
CA HIS A 94 12.74 -10.75 9.36
C HIS A 94 11.76 -11.78 9.91
N THR A 95 10.67 -12.00 9.17
CA THR A 95 9.69 -13.03 9.47
C THR A 95 9.89 -14.13 8.42
N PRO A 96 10.36 -15.33 8.82
CA PRO A 96 10.30 -16.48 7.93
C PRO A 96 8.84 -16.69 7.54
N GLY A 97 8.51 -16.58 6.25
CA GLY A 97 7.13 -16.72 5.77
C GLY A 97 6.36 -15.42 5.52
N SER A 98 7.00 -14.23 5.49
CA SER A 98 6.41 -13.00 4.93
C SER A 98 6.26 -13.06 3.40
N VAL A 99 5.70 -14.15 2.90
CA VAL A 99 5.33 -14.32 1.50
C VAL A 99 4.01 -13.59 1.29
N PRO A 100 3.87 -12.76 0.23
CA PRO A 100 2.59 -12.17 -0.12
C PRO A 100 1.53 -13.26 -0.30
N GLN A 101 0.40 -13.11 0.41
CA GLN A 101 -0.76 -13.98 0.29
C GLN A 101 -1.48 -13.69 -1.02
N LEU A 102 -1.82 -14.74 -1.76
CA LEU A 102 -2.71 -14.66 -2.90
C LEU A 102 -4.15 -14.79 -2.39
N LEU A 103 -4.98 -13.78 -2.64
CA LEU A 103 -6.36 -13.71 -2.17
C LEU A 103 -7.29 -13.45 -3.34
N GLU A 104 -8.45 -14.10 -3.34
CA GLU A 104 -9.55 -13.80 -4.26
C GLU A 104 -10.57 -12.94 -3.51
N LEU A 105 -10.92 -11.79 -4.08
CA LEU A 105 -11.84 -10.82 -3.48
C LEU A 105 -13.13 -10.76 -4.27
N GLU A 106 -14.22 -11.14 -3.61
CA GLU A 106 -15.57 -11.08 -4.17
C GLU A 106 -16.05 -9.62 -4.34
N PRO A 107 -16.85 -9.31 -5.37
CA PRO A 107 -17.42 -7.99 -5.60
C PRO A 107 -18.15 -7.43 -4.39
N GLY A 108 -17.76 -6.23 -3.95
CA GLY A 108 -18.46 -5.52 -2.88
C GLY A 108 -18.30 -6.10 -1.49
N VAL A 109 -17.61 -7.25 -1.32
CA VAL A 109 -17.31 -7.87 -0.04
C VAL A 109 -15.98 -7.34 0.50
N SER A 110 -15.96 -7.04 1.79
CA SER A 110 -14.75 -6.69 2.52
C SER A 110 -14.05 -7.94 3.06
N THR A 111 -12.75 -8.04 2.81
CA THR A 111 -11.90 -9.11 3.32
C THR A 111 -10.86 -8.52 4.26
N VAL A 112 -10.72 -9.10 5.44
CA VAL A 112 -9.70 -8.69 6.41
C VAL A 112 -8.43 -9.47 6.14
N ILE A 113 -7.34 -8.74 5.91
CA ILE A 113 -5.99 -9.29 5.87
C ILE A 113 -5.28 -8.97 7.18
N SER A 114 -4.55 -9.93 7.73
CA SER A 114 -3.92 -9.76 9.04
C SER A 114 -2.58 -10.47 9.13
N ASN A 115 -1.70 -9.96 9.99
CA ASN A 115 -0.45 -10.62 10.32
C ASN A 115 -0.04 -10.34 11.76
N VAL A 116 0.43 -11.37 12.45
CA VAL A 116 0.94 -11.28 13.82
C VAL A 116 2.41 -10.88 13.78
N ALA A 117 2.82 -9.97 14.65
CA ALA A 117 4.20 -9.56 14.80
C ALA A 117 5.08 -10.76 15.16
N PRO A 118 6.24 -10.93 14.50
CA PRO A 118 7.16 -12.03 14.80
C PRO A 118 7.83 -11.91 16.17
N SER A 119 7.81 -10.72 16.79
CA SER A 119 8.37 -10.48 18.12
C SER A 119 7.80 -9.21 18.74
N SER A 120 7.94 -9.07 20.06
CA SER A 120 7.53 -7.88 20.82
C SER A 120 8.27 -6.60 20.41
N ARG A 121 9.45 -6.73 19.77
CA ARG A 121 10.24 -5.60 19.22
C ARG A 121 9.60 -4.94 18.00
N ALA A 122 8.53 -5.53 17.45
CA ALA A 122 7.81 -4.95 16.33
C ALA A 122 7.14 -3.63 16.75
N HIS A 123 7.50 -2.56 16.04
CA HIS A 123 7.06 -1.20 16.35
C HIS A 123 6.06 -0.67 15.33
N SER A 124 6.21 -1.02 14.06
CA SER A 124 5.30 -0.62 12.98
C SER A 124 5.12 -1.74 11.96
N PHE A 125 4.08 -1.66 11.13
CA PHE A 125 3.88 -2.61 10.05
C PHE A 125 3.64 -1.91 8.72
N GLN A 126 3.97 -2.61 7.64
CA GLN A 126 3.71 -2.18 6.29
C GLN A 126 2.88 -3.22 5.55
N ILE A 127 1.88 -2.73 4.84
CA ILE A 127 0.96 -3.49 3.99
C ILE A 127 1.32 -3.18 2.53
N ARG A 128 1.49 -4.22 1.72
CA ARG A 128 1.72 -4.11 0.27
C ARG A 128 0.61 -4.82 -0.48
N ILE A 129 -0.09 -4.12 -1.36
CA ILE A 129 -1.23 -4.70 -2.11
C ILE A 129 -1.06 -4.43 -3.59
N GLY A 130 -1.19 -5.47 -4.41
CA GLY A 130 -1.20 -5.39 -5.87
C GLY A 130 -2.16 -6.41 -6.48
N LEU A 131 -2.47 -6.26 -7.75
CA LEU A 131 -3.19 -7.31 -8.48
C LEU A 131 -2.29 -8.52 -8.69
N ALA A 132 -2.87 -9.71 -8.59
CA ALA A 132 -2.20 -10.92 -9.00
C ALA A 132 -2.22 -10.99 -10.54
N LYS A 133 -1.03 -11.06 -11.13
CA LYS A 133 -0.86 -11.44 -12.54
C LYS A 133 -1.01 -12.95 -12.70
#